data_AF-A0A820GUY0-F1
#
_entry.id   AF-A0A820GUY0-F1
#
_cell.length_a   1.000
_cell.length_b   1.000
_cell.length_c   1.000
_cell.angle_alpha   90.00
_cell.angle_beta   90.00
_cell.angle_gamma   90.00
#
_symmetry.space_group_name_H-M   'P 1'
#
loop_
_entity.id
_entity.type
_entity.pdbx_description
1 polymer ?
#
loop_
_entity_poly.entity_id
_entity_poly.type
_entity_poly.pdbx_seq_one_letter_code
_entity_poly.pdbx_strand_id
1 'polypeptide(L)'
;MRLVGDKEHEQVWRSKVRTLGPFCLLLWDDPFNQKATVKKTLYRGAELTKEQIAKYEDMAKDKEAFGSFQAYTSCSRNLAVAEFLSGNTLFIMEVMYAFIADLSPLSEYSEEEEELITPGVCFQ
;
A
#
# COMPACT_ATOMS: atom_id res chain seq x y z
N MET A 1 -5.61 1.09 -7.98
CA MET A 1 -4.38 1.74 -7.44
C MET A 1 -4.31 3.17 -7.97
N ARG A 2 -3.84 4.18 -7.22
CA ARG A 2 -3.86 5.58 -7.69
C ARG A 2 -2.56 5.90 -8.43
N LEU A 3 -2.67 6.34 -9.68
CA LEU A 3 -1.53 6.73 -10.49
C LEU A 3 -1.23 8.23 -10.28
N VAL A 4 0.03 8.55 -9.97
CA VAL A 4 0.49 9.95 -9.85
C VAL A 4 0.57 10.57 -11.25
N GLY A 5 0.09 11.81 -11.39
CA GLY A 5 0.18 12.61 -12.64
C GLY A 5 -1.06 12.60 -13.53
N ASP A 6 -2.08 11.81 -13.19
CA ASP A 6 -3.37 11.83 -13.89
C ASP A 6 -4.35 12.83 -13.26
N LYS A 7 -4.83 13.79 -14.06
CA LYS A 7 -5.73 14.87 -13.64
C LYS A 7 -7.08 14.37 -13.16
N GLU A 8 -7.56 13.25 -13.70
CA GLU A 8 -8.89 12.71 -13.34
C GLU A 8 -8.85 12.09 -11.93
N HIS A 9 -7.83 11.28 -11.67
CA HIS A 9 -7.54 10.80 -10.32
C HIS A 9 -7.19 11.94 -9.36
N GLU A 10 -6.65 13.05 -9.87
CA GLU A 10 -6.32 14.22 -9.05
C GLU A 10 -7.54 14.85 -8.39
N GLN A 11 -8.60 15.08 -9.17
CA GLN A 11 -9.82 15.70 -8.66
C GLN A 11 -10.55 14.81 -7.64
N VAL A 12 -10.51 13.49 -7.85
CA VAL A 12 -11.14 12.52 -6.94
C VAL A 12 -10.47 12.51 -5.57
N TRP A 13 -9.14 12.70 -5.46
CA TRP A 13 -8.52 12.78 -4.14
C TRP A 13 -8.76 14.14 -3.48
N ARG A 14 -8.67 15.25 -4.23
CA ARG A 14 -8.88 16.61 -3.70
C ARG A 14 -10.25 16.77 -3.06
N SER A 15 -11.29 16.16 -3.64
CA SER A 15 -12.63 16.19 -3.08
C SER A 15 -12.74 15.45 -1.73
N LYS A 16 -11.94 14.39 -1.52
CA LYS A 16 -11.92 13.60 -0.28
C LYS A 16 -11.05 14.20 0.83
N VAL A 17 -10.13 15.12 0.52
CA VAL A 17 -9.30 15.80 1.53
C VAL A 17 -10.15 16.60 2.52
N ARG A 18 -11.24 17.22 2.06
CA ARG A 18 -12.12 18.03 2.93
C ARG A 18 -12.85 17.20 3.99
N THR A 19 -13.07 15.90 3.75
CA THR A 19 -13.80 15.02 4.66
C THR A 19 -12.91 14.06 5.44
N LEU A 20 -11.74 13.70 4.90
CA LEU A 20 -10.81 12.73 5.53
C LEU A 20 -9.48 13.34 5.98
N GLY A 21 -9.11 14.54 5.54
CA GLY A 21 -7.80 15.15 5.81
C GLY A 21 -7.44 15.22 7.30
N PRO A 22 -8.32 15.70 8.18
CA PRO A 22 -8.04 15.72 9.63
C PRO A 22 -7.92 14.32 10.25
N PHE A 23 -8.70 13.34 9.78
CA PHE A 23 -8.62 11.96 10.26
C PHE A 23 -7.33 11.27 9.81
N CYS A 24 -6.89 11.51 8.57
CA CYS A 24 -5.60 11.02 8.07
C CYS A 24 -4.41 11.62 8.83
N LEU A 25 -4.51 12.87 9.30
CA LEU A 25 -3.49 13.49 10.17
C LEU A 25 -3.45 12.84 11.56
N LEU A 26 -4.61 12.49 12.14
CA LEU A 26 -4.67 11.76 13.42
C LEU A 26 -4.07 10.35 13.31
N LEU A 27 -4.24 9.66 12.18
CA LEU A 27 -3.58 8.38 11.92
C LEU A 27 -2.07 8.52 11.69
N TRP A 28 -1.60 9.67 11.20
CA TRP A 28 -0.17 9.95 11.05
C TRP A 28 0.49 10.21 12.41
N ASP A 29 -0.21 10.90 13.30
CA ASP A 29 0.24 11.27 14.65
C ASP A 29 -0.04 10.16 15.70
N ASP A 30 -0.44 8.96 15.24
CA ASP A 30 -0.79 7.84 16.11
C ASP A 30 0.45 7.34 16.89
N PRO A 31 0.46 7.37 18.24
CA PRO A 31 1.54 6.82 19.05
C PRO A 31 1.73 5.29 18.90
N PHE A 32 0.78 4.59 18.27
CA PHE A 32 0.90 3.19 17.88
C PHE A 32 1.56 2.98 16.50
N ASN A 33 1.80 4.05 15.71
CA ASN A 33 2.65 3.95 14.52
C ASN A 33 4.04 3.51 14.95
N GLN A 34 4.32 2.23 14.72
CA GLN A 34 5.60 1.66 15.09
C GLN A 34 6.72 2.36 14.32
N LYS A 35 7.86 2.43 15.00
CA LYS A 35 9.16 2.86 14.46
C LYS A 35 9.35 2.23 13.09
N ALA A 36 9.93 2.98 12.15
CA ALA A 36 10.18 2.50 10.80
C ALA A 36 10.72 1.06 10.81
N THR A 37 9.97 0.16 10.18
CA THR A 37 10.28 -1.26 10.13
C THR A 37 11.20 -1.52 8.95
N VAL A 38 12.23 -2.34 9.19
CA VAL A 38 13.25 -2.67 8.21
C VAL A 38 13.37 -4.18 8.09
N LYS A 39 13.56 -4.67 6.85
CA LYS A 39 13.84 -6.07 6.49
C LYS A 39 12.73 -7.05 6.84
N LYS A 40 11.59 -6.89 6.18
CA LYS A 40 10.47 -7.86 6.26
C LYS A 40 9.87 -8.10 4.88
N THR A 41 9.33 -9.29 4.67
CA THR A 41 8.56 -9.59 3.46
C THR A 41 7.07 -9.38 3.72
N LEU A 42 6.41 -8.68 2.80
CA LEU A 42 4.97 -8.46 2.80
C LEU A 42 4.36 -8.85 1.47
N TYR A 43 3.09 -9.28 1.52
CA TYR A 43 2.34 -9.73 0.37
C TYR A 43 1.07 -8.90 0.20
N ARG A 44 0.64 -8.69 -1.03
CA ARG A 44 -0.63 -8.02 -1.31
C ARG A 44 -1.28 -8.58 -2.56
N GLY A 45 -2.48 -9.11 -2.41
CA GLY A 45 -3.37 -9.37 -3.53
C GLY A 45 -4.04 -8.08 -4.01
N ALA A 46 -4.19 -7.91 -5.32
CA ALA A 46 -4.94 -6.80 -5.89
C ALA A 46 -5.57 -7.17 -7.24
N GLU A 47 -6.68 -6.52 -7.54
CA GLU A 47 -7.22 -6.44 -8.89
C GLU A 47 -6.71 -5.14 -9.54
N LEU A 48 -5.90 -5.27 -10.59
CA LEU A 48 -5.38 -4.14 -11.36
C LEU A 48 -6.02 -4.06 -12.74
N THR A 49 -6.12 -2.85 -13.28
CA THR A 49 -6.49 -2.71 -14.69
C THR A 49 -5.31 -3.07 -15.58
N LYS A 50 -5.57 -3.39 -16.86
CA LYS A 50 -4.52 -3.72 -17.82
C LYS A 50 -3.51 -2.59 -17.99
N GLU A 51 -3.97 -1.34 -17.92
CA GLU A 51 -3.14 -0.14 -18.01
C GLU A 51 -2.22 0.00 -16.79
N GLN A 52 -2.70 -0.36 -15.60
CA GLN A 52 -1.88 -0.39 -14.39
C GLN A 52 -0.81 -1.48 -14.47
N ILE A 53 -1.17 -2.67 -14.94
CA ILE A 53 -0.24 -3.79 -15.14
C ILE A 53 0.85 -3.39 -16.13
N ALA A 54 0.48 -2.86 -17.30
CA ALA A 54 1.44 -2.41 -18.31
C ALA A 54 2.41 -1.36 -17.75
N LYS A 55 1.92 -0.43 -16.92
CA LYS A 55 2.77 0.57 -16.27
C LYS A 55 3.77 -0.07 -15.29
N TYR A 56 3.36 -1.07 -14.53
CA TYR A 56 4.26 -1.80 -13.64
C TYR A 56 5.28 -2.63 -14.41
N GLU A 57 4.89 -3.27 -15.51
CA GLU A 57 5.81 -3.98 -16.40
C GLU A 57 6.85 -3.04 -17.01
N ASP A 58 6.45 -1.82 -17.39
CA ASP A 58 7.38 -0.83 -17.92
C ASP A 58 8.33 -0.30 -16.84
N MET A 59 7.82 -0.04 -15.63
CA MET A 59 8.63 0.36 -14.48
C MET A 59 9.67 -0.72 -14.13
N ALA A 60 9.30 -1.99 -14.16
CA ALA A 60 10.21 -3.10 -13.87
C ALA A 60 11.37 -3.24 -14.88
N LYS A 61 11.26 -2.64 -16.07
CA LYS A 61 12.33 -2.62 -17.09
C LYS A 61 13.38 -1.54 -16.81
N ASP A 62 13.05 -0.53 -16.02
CA ASP A 62 13.92 0.61 -15.72
C ASP A 62 14.31 0.62 -14.23
N LYS A 63 15.60 0.39 -13.96
CA LYS A 63 16.17 0.38 -12.60
C LYS A 63 16.22 1.74 -11.93
N GLU A 64 15.87 2.81 -12.62
CA GLU A 64 15.73 4.15 -12.04
C GLU A 64 14.26 4.53 -11.85
N ALA A 65 13.32 3.71 -12.32
CA ALA A 65 11.90 3.96 -12.16
C ALA A 65 11.43 3.52 -10.77
N PHE A 66 10.66 4.40 -10.12
CA PHE A 66 10.08 4.16 -8.80
C PHE A 66 8.58 4.40 -8.84
N GLY A 67 7.85 3.48 -8.23
CA GLY A 67 6.44 3.59 -7.88
C GLY A 67 6.27 4.11 -6.47
N SER A 68 5.05 4.49 -6.11
CA SER A 68 4.73 4.83 -4.72
C SER A 68 3.28 4.53 -4.36
N PHE A 69 3.08 4.07 -3.13
CA PHE A 69 1.77 3.86 -2.56
C PHE A 69 1.21 5.18 -2.04
N GLN A 70 0.32 5.81 -2.80
CA GLN A 70 -0.24 7.13 -2.46
C GLN A 70 -1.32 7.11 -1.37
N ALA A 71 -1.67 5.93 -0.87
CA ALA A 71 -2.67 5.74 0.17
C ALA A 71 -2.18 4.66 1.13
N TYR A 72 -2.84 4.56 2.28
CA TYR A 72 -2.65 3.42 3.18
C TYR A 72 -2.86 2.13 2.39
N THR A 73 -1.86 1.27 2.42
CA THR A 73 -1.82 0.05 1.61
C THR A 73 -1.79 -1.14 2.54
N SER A 74 -2.91 -1.85 2.57
CA SER A 74 -3.06 -3.08 3.35
C SER A 74 -2.25 -4.21 2.73
N CYS A 75 -1.47 -4.90 3.55
CA CYS A 75 -0.65 -6.03 3.18
C CYS A 75 -0.85 -7.14 4.19
N SER A 76 -0.50 -8.37 3.82
CA SER A 76 -0.48 -9.52 4.71
C SER A 76 0.94 -10.04 4.87
N ARG A 77 1.26 -10.57 6.04
CA ARG A 77 2.46 -11.39 6.27
C ARG A 77 2.30 -12.82 5.74
N ASN A 78 1.08 -13.23 5.49
CA ASN A 78 0.72 -14.57 5.05
C ASN A 78 0.50 -14.59 3.53
N LEU A 79 1.40 -15.24 2.80
CA LEU A 79 1.31 -15.39 1.35
C LEU A 79 -0.02 -16.04 0.92
N ALA A 80 -0.48 -17.07 1.62
CA ALA A 80 -1.69 -17.80 1.25
C ALA A 80 -2.95 -16.92 1.36
N VAL A 81 -2.99 -16.02 2.36
CA VAL A 81 -4.07 -15.03 2.50
C VAL A 81 -4.01 -14.03 1.34
N ALA A 82 -2.82 -13.50 1.05
CA ALA A 82 -2.67 -12.56 -0.07
C ALA A 82 -3.02 -13.18 -1.42
N GLU A 83 -2.66 -14.45 -1.65
CA GLU A 83 -3.05 -15.23 -2.84
C GLU A 83 -4.56 -15.48 -2.90
N PHE A 84 -5.17 -15.85 -1.77
CA PHE A 84 -6.62 -16.04 -1.69
C PHE A 84 -7.40 -14.76 -2.00
N LEU A 85 -6.91 -13.62 -1.53
CA LEU A 85 -7.47 -12.29 -1.80
C LEU A 85 -6.97 -11.68 -3.11
N SER A 86 -6.11 -12.39 -3.85
CA SER A 86 -5.61 -11.88 -5.12
C SER A 86 -6.72 -11.89 -6.16
N GLY A 87 -6.87 -10.76 -6.84
CA GLY A 87 -7.66 -10.68 -8.05
C GLY A 87 -6.85 -11.25 -9.21
N ASN A 88 -6.19 -10.36 -9.93
CA ASN A 88 -5.33 -10.70 -11.07
C ASN A 88 -3.84 -10.43 -10.84
N THR A 89 -3.45 -9.87 -9.69
CA THR A 89 -2.08 -9.46 -9.38
C THR A 89 -1.72 -9.80 -7.94
N LEU A 90 -0.51 -10.35 -7.74
CA LEU A 90 0.10 -10.56 -6.43
C LEU A 90 1.41 -9.75 -6.34
N PHE A 91 1.52 -8.93 -5.30
CA PHE A 91 2.74 -8.23 -4.95
C PHE A 91 3.51 -9.01 -3.89
N ILE A 92 4.80 -9.22 -4.12
CA ILE A 92 5.76 -9.78 -3.17
C ILE A 92 6.79 -8.68 -2.91
N MET A 93 6.80 -8.13 -1.70
CA MET A 93 7.55 -6.92 -1.38
C MET A 93 8.58 -7.20 -0.29
N GLU A 94 9.84 -6.91 -0.56
CA GLU A 94 10.86 -6.82 0.47
C GLU A 94 10.91 -5.39 0.99
N VAL A 95 10.50 -5.20 2.25
CA VAL A 95 10.47 -3.90 2.91
C VAL A 95 11.88 -3.56 3.38
N MET A 96 12.52 -2.63 2.68
CA MET A 96 13.80 -2.06 3.11
C MET A 96 13.60 -1.07 4.25
N TYR A 97 12.64 -0.17 4.10
CA TYR A 97 12.28 0.85 5.07
C TYR A 97 10.86 1.35 4.81
N ALA A 98 9.94 1.16 5.76
CA ALA A 98 8.59 1.73 5.70
C ALA A 98 8.03 1.95 7.10
N PHE A 99 7.13 2.93 7.23
CA PHE A 99 6.26 3.02 8.40
C PHE A 99 5.09 2.06 8.20
N ILE A 100 4.93 1.15 9.16
CA ILE A 100 3.99 0.04 9.08
C ILE A 100 3.32 -0.11 10.44
N ALA A 101 2.00 -0.32 10.43
CA ALA A 101 1.24 -0.68 11.62
C ALA A 101 0.78 -2.14 11.51
N ASP A 102 1.04 -2.94 12.54
CA ASP A 102 0.45 -4.28 12.68
C ASP A 102 -0.98 -4.14 13.18
N LEU A 103 -1.95 -4.50 12.34
CA LEU A 103 -3.37 -4.41 12.66
C LEU A 103 -3.94 -5.71 13.22
N SER A 104 -3.19 -6.81 13.17
CA SER A 104 -3.63 -8.12 13.67
C SER A 104 -4.17 -8.10 15.11
N PRO A 105 -3.61 -7.31 16.06
CA PRO A 105 -4.15 -7.23 17.43
C PRO A 105 -5.48 -6.50 17.56
N LEU A 106 -5.86 -5.70 16.56
CA LEU A 106 -7.05 -4.85 16.57
C LEU A 106 -8.11 -5.31 15.55
N SER A 107 -7.71 -6.12 14.56
CA SER A 107 -8.56 -6.60 13.48
C SER A 107 -9.54 -7.68 13.96
N GLU A 108 -10.75 -7.66 13.40
CA GLU A 108 -11.72 -8.75 13.54
C GLU A 108 -11.25 -10.02 12.81
N TYR A 109 -10.30 -9.88 11.86
CA TYR A 109 -9.71 -10.94 11.05
C TYR A 109 -8.22 -11.07 11.35
N SER A 110 -7.88 -11.38 12.60
CA SER A 110 -6.49 -11.47 13.07
C SER A 110 -5.62 -12.46 12.27
N GLU A 111 -6.24 -13.49 11.69
CA GLU A 111 -5.63 -14.51 10.84
C GLU A 111 -5.15 -13.99 9.48
N GLU A 112 -5.64 -12.82 9.05
CA GLU A 112 -5.13 -12.17 7.84
C GLU A 112 -3.72 -11.63 8.04
N GLU A 113 -3.26 -11.52 9.29
CA GLU A 113 -1.95 -10.99 9.67
C GLU A 113 -1.66 -9.64 8.99
N GLU A 114 -2.64 -8.75 9.04
CA GLU A 114 -2.63 -7.49 8.30
C GLU A 114 -1.55 -6.52 8.84
N GLU A 115 -0.76 -6.00 7.90
CA GLU A 115 0.16 -4.89 8.10
C GLU A 115 -0.20 -3.73 7.16
N LEU A 116 -0.42 -2.56 7.74
CA LEU A 116 -0.83 -1.37 7.00
C LEU A 116 0.38 -0.48 6.72
N ILE A 117 0.73 -0.35 5.44
CA ILE A 117 1.80 0.54 4.97
C ILE A 117 1.26 1.97 4.86
N THR A 118 2.01 2.95 5.38
CA THR A 118 1.63 4.37 5.30
C THR A 118 1.70 4.92 3.87
N PRO A 119 0.93 5.97 3.52
CA PRO A 119 1.06 6.67 2.25
C PRO A 119 2.48 7.22 2.03
N GLY A 120 2.89 7.29 0.76
CA GLY A 120 4.16 7.87 0.32
C GLY A 120 5.33 6.88 0.26
N VAL A 121 5.14 5.62 0.65
CA VAL A 121 6.18 4.59 0.53
C VAL A 121 6.46 4.31 -0.94
N CYS A 122 7.72 4.48 -1.33
CA CYS A 122 8.20 4.20 -2.68
C CYS A 122 8.63 2.74 -2.81
N PHE A 123 8.51 2.21 -4.01
CA PHE A 123 8.95 0.86 -4.36
C PHE A 123 9.51 0.83 -5.78
N GLN A 124 10.25 -0.23 -6.09
CA GLN A 124 10.84 -0.51 -7.39
C GLN A 124 10.53 -1.95 -7.77
#